data_AF-A0A2V8JEA9-F1
#
_entry.id   AF-A0A2V8JEA9-F1
#
_cell.length_a   1.000
_cell.length_b   1.000
_cell.length_c   1.000
_cell.angle_alpha   90.00
_cell.angle_beta   90.00
_cell.angle_gamma   90.00
#
_symmetry.space_group_name_H-M   'P 1'
#
loop_
_entity.id
_entity.type
_entity.pdbx_description
1 polymer ?
#
loop_
_entity_poly.entity_id
_entity_poly.type
_entity_poly.pdbx_seq_one_letter_code
_entity_poly.pdbx_strand_id
1 'polypeptide(L)'
;MKVLDSTGAGSDSSIIAGLDWIYTNANLVTPTIRVANMSFGRNGTITDNSAYRTAVQRLYNMGVLMVVAAGNDRTKEVSQIVPAAYPEVISVASTTAIDGTNACKTYASKIYADTASYFTTDGRFDPTTRVGVTVSAPGEDKEDLNSSCAAVPLGILSLKLGGGTIRYYGTSMAAPHIAGVVARMMQAGQSGVENIRTQLRSTAQKVGTAPLNSVITGYTFDGEREGVAKAP
;
A
#
# COMPACT_ATOMS: atom_id res chain seq x y z
N MET A 1 -5.19 1.47 -17.05
CA MET A 1 -4.09 1.27 -18.01
C MET A 1 -3.43 -0.08 -17.76
N LYS A 2 -2.99 -0.79 -18.79
CA LYS A 2 -2.27 -2.08 -18.66
C LYS A 2 -0.77 -1.85 -18.86
N VAL A 3 0.00 -1.93 -17.78
CA VAL A 3 1.48 -1.78 -17.80
C VAL A 3 2.22 -3.06 -17.39
N LEU A 4 1.47 -4.09 -16.99
CA LEU A 4 1.98 -5.42 -16.65
C LEU A 4 1.40 -6.46 -17.62
N ASP A 5 2.16 -7.50 -17.91
CA ASP A 5 1.76 -8.64 -18.74
C ASP A 5 0.79 -9.59 -18.02
N SER A 6 0.56 -10.79 -18.56
CA SER A 6 -0.35 -11.79 -17.97
C SER A 6 0.21 -12.50 -16.74
N THR A 7 1.52 -12.39 -16.51
CA THR A 7 2.21 -12.96 -15.33
C THR A 7 2.35 -11.95 -14.19
N GLY A 8 1.96 -10.68 -14.44
CA GLY A 8 2.11 -9.59 -13.48
C GLY A 8 3.48 -8.90 -13.54
N ALA A 9 4.28 -9.17 -14.57
CA ALA A 9 5.57 -8.54 -14.78
C ALA A 9 5.46 -7.33 -15.73
N GLY A 10 6.34 -6.34 -15.55
CA GLY A 10 6.46 -5.19 -16.44
C GLY A 10 7.79 -4.48 -16.24
N SER A 11 8.28 -3.79 -17.28
CA SER A 11 9.50 -2.99 -17.20
C SER A 11 9.19 -1.58 -16.70
N ASP A 12 10.20 -0.90 -16.14
CA ASP A 12 10.11 0.52 -15.84
C ASP A 12 9.67 1.34 -17.06
N SER A 13 10.15 0.99 -18.25
CA SER A 13 9.76 1.68 -19.49
C SER A 13 8.26 1.56 -19.78
N SER A 14 7.65 0.39 -19.55
CA SER A 14 6.20 0.21 -19.68
C SER A 14 5.42 0.99 -18.63
N ILE A 15 5.94 1.07 -17.41
CA ILE A 15 5.33 1.85 -16.33
C ILE A 15 5.42 3.35 -16.63
N ILE A 16 6.59 3.84 -17.02
CA ILE A 16 6.83 5.23 -17.44
C ILE A 16 5.89 5.61 -18.58
N ALA A 17 5.76 4.76 -19.61
CA ALA A 17 4.83 5.01 -20.71
C ALA A 17 3.36 5.13 -20.24
N GLY A 18 2.96 4.34 -19.24
CA GLY A 18 1.66 4.50 -18.58
C GLY A 18 1.54 5.85 -17.87
N LEU A 19 2.53 6.23 -17.06
CA LEU A 19 2.52 7.52 -16.37
C LEU A 19 2.47 8.70 -17.35
N ASP A 20 3.25 8.65 -18.44
CA ASP A 20 3.22 9.66 -19.51
C ASP A 20 1.84 9.73 -20.17
N TRP A 21 1.16 8.59 -20.36
CA TRP A 21 -0.22 8.60 -20.85
C TRP A 21 -1.16 9.34 -19.89
N ILE A 22 -1.05 9.13 -18.58
CA ILE A 22 -1.84 9.89 -17.59
C ILE A 22 -1.49 11.37 -17.70
N TYR A 23 -0.21 11.73 -17.75
CA TYR A 23 0.23 13.12 -17.86
C TYR A 23 -0.41 13.83 -19.05
N THR A 24 -0.47 13.18 -20.22
CA THR A 24 -1.09 13.74 -21.42
C THR A 24 -2.62 13.76 -21.37
N ASN A 25 -3.26 12.78 -20.74
CA ASN A 25 -4.70 12.55 -20.90
C ASN A 25 -5.55 12.83 -19.65
N ALA A 26 -4.97 13.06 -18.48
CA ALA A 26 -5.72 13.15 -17.22
C ALA A 26 -6.86 14.18 -17.25
N ASN A 27 -6.62 15.33 -17.87
CA ASN A 27 -7.60 16.42 -18.00
C ASN A 27 -8.53 16.28 -19.21
N LEU A 28 -8.25 15.34 -20.13
CA LEU A 28 -9.05 15.11 -21.33
C LEU A 28 -10.17 14.09 -21.09
N VAL A 29 -10.05 13.28 -20.04
CA VAL A 29 -11.10 12.33 -19.64
C VAL A 29 -12.03 12.95 -18.60
N THR A 30 -13.31 12.55 -18.65
CA THR A 30 -14.34 12.99 -17.70
C THR A 30 -14.88 11.78 -16.93
N PRO A 31 -14.80 11.76 -15.58
CA PRO A 31 -14.16 12.75 -14.73
C PRO A 31 -12.62 12.76 -14.88
N THR A 32 -12.00 13.90 -14.59
CA THR A 32 -10.54 14.07 -14.60
C THR A 32 -9.86 13.03 -13.71
N ILE A 33 -8.74 12.48 -14.16
CA ILE A 33 -7.94 11.55 -13.32
C ILE A 33 -7.29 12.36 -12.21
N ARG A 34 -7.55 11.97 -10.96
CA ARG A 34 -7.00 12.62 -9.76
C ARG A 34 -6.16 11.69 -8.89
N VAL A 35 -6.35 10.39 -9.04
CA VAL A 35 -5.65 9.35 -8.26
C VAL A 35 -5.17 8.25 -9.20
N ALA A 36 -3.93 7.81 -9.03
CA ALA A 36 -3.36 6.66 -9.72
C ALA A 36 -2.94 5.61 -8.69
N ASN A 37 -3.41 4.38 -8.84
CA ASN A 37 -3.04 3.26 -7.97
C ASN A 37 -1.97 2.39 -8.66
N MET A 38 -0.85 2.16 -7.98
CA MET A 38 0.25 1.29 -8.41
C MET A 38 0.44 0.17 -7.39
N SER A 39 -0.35 -0.90 -7.54
CA SER A 39 -0.31 -2.12 -6.71
C SER A 39 0.89 -3.03 -7.04
N PHE A 40 2.05 -2.45 -7.34
CA PHE A 40 3.27 -3.13 -7.74
C PHE A 40 4.49 -2.34 -7.29
N GLY A 41 5.64 -3.00 -7.25
CA GLY A 41 6.92 -2.39 -6.95
C GLY A 41 8.05 -3.38 -7.22
N ARG A 42 9.29 -2.89 -7.16
CA ARG A 42 10.50 -3.71 -7.28
C ARG A 42 11.59 -3.17 -6.37
N ASN A 43 12.62 -3.97 -6.13
CA ASN A 43 13.82 -3.51 -5.44
C ASN A 43 14.44 -2.31 -6.18
N GLY A 44 14.77 -1.26 -5.45
CA GLY A 44 15.36 -0.04 -5.97
C GLY A 44 15.39 1.07 -4.91
N THR A 45 16.22 2.07 -5.09
CA THR A 45 16.28 3.25 -4.21
C THR A 45 15.81 4.49 -4.95
N ILE A 46 15.64 5.60 -4.23
CA ILE A 46 15.21 6.88 -4.83
C ILE A 46 16.08 7.38 -6.01
N THR A 47 17.32 6.92 -6.13
CA THR A 47 18.27 7.30 -7.19
C THR A 47 18.45 6.24 -8.27
N ASP A 48 17.71 5.13 -8.22
CA ASP A 48 17.93 3.97 -9.08
C ASP A 48 17.60 4.22 -10.55
N ASN A 49 16.54 4.98 -10.81
CA ASN A 49 16.05 5.32 -12.13
C ASN A 49 15.44 6.73 -12.10
N SER A 50 16.24 7.72 -12.49
CA SER A 50 15.82 9.13 -12.52
C SER A 50 14.67 9.38 -13.50
N ALA A 51 14.57 8.63 -14.60
CA ALA A 51 13.47 8.77 -15.55
C ALA A 51 12.15 8.31 -14.94
N TYR A 52 12.16 7.20 -14.20
CA TYR A 52 10.95 6.73 -13.50
C TYR A 52 10.49 7.74 -12.45
N ARG A 53 11.41 8.21 -11.60
CA ARG A 53 11.08 9.25 -10.62
C ARG A 53 10.61 10.55 -11.27
N THR A 54 11.20 10.95 -12.41
CA THR A 54 10.77 12.15 -13.15
C THR A 54 9.32 12.01 -13.64
N ALA A 55 8.92 10.85 -14.14
CA ALA A 55 7.55 10.58 -14.57
C ALA A 55 6.56 10.69 -13.38
N VAL A 56 6.93 10.14 -12.23
CA VAL A 56 6.18 10.27 -10.97
C VAL A 56 6.07 11.76 -10.56
N GLN A 57 7.18 12.51 -10.56
CA GLN A 57 7.19 13.93 -10.21
C GLN A 57 6.30 14.78 -11.10
N ARG A 58 6.20 14.49 -12.41
CA ARG A 58 5.29 15.18 -13.32
C ARG A 58 3.83 15.04 -12.89
N LEU A 59 3.41 13.82 -12.51
CA LEU A 59 2.05 13.54 -12.04
C LEU A 59 1.77 14.19 -10.68
N TYR A 60 2.74 14.14 -9.78
CA TYR A 60 2.65 14.82 -8.49
C TYR A 60 2.45 16.34 -8.67
N ASN A 61 3.22 16.98 -9.56
CA ASN A 61 3.15 18.41 -9.81
C ASN A 61 1.84 18.85 -10.49
N MET A 62 1.18 17.98 -11.25
CA MET A 62 -0.16 18.26 -11.81
C MET A 62 -1.31 17.96 -10.83
N GLY A 63 -1.01 17.49 -9.61
CA GLY A 63 -2.00 17.18 -8.59
C GLY A 63 -2.68 15.81 -8.75
N VAL A 64 -2.08 14.89 -9.51
CA VAL A 64 -2.48 13.48 -9.54
C VAL A 64 -1.75 12.76 -8.41
N LEU A 65 -2.50 12.33 -7.39
CA LEU A 65 -1.94 11.63 -6.24
C LEU A 65 -1.71 10.15 -6.57
N MET A 66 -0.51 9.66 -6.32
CA MET A 66 -0.15 8.27 -6.54
C MET A 66 -0.19 7.48 -5.24
N VAL A 67 -0.97 6.40 -5.21
CA VAL A 67 -1.05 5.45 -4.11
C VAL A 67 -0.34 4.17 -4.53
N VAL A 68 0.60 3.70 -3.72
CA VAL A 68 1.57 2.67 -4.09
C VAL A 68 1.62 1.60 -3.01
N ALA A 69 1.71 0.34 -3.43
CA ALA A 69 1.97 -0.77 -2.52
C ALA A 69 3.37 -0.65 -1.89
N ALA A 70 3.49 -0.77 -0.57
CA ALA A 70 4.77 -0.67 0.13
C ALA A 70 5.75 -1.80 -0.24
N GLY A 71 5.23 -2.98 -0.58
CA GLY A 71 6.00 -4.18 -0.89
C GLY A 71 5.55 -5.39 -0.05
N ASN A 72 5.95 -6.59 -0.47
CA ASN A 72 5.61 -7.85 0.19
C ASN A 72 6.88 -8.61 0.64
N ASP A 73 7.92 -7.87 1.00
CA ASP A 73 9.16 -8.42 1.57
C ASP A 73 9.42 -7.78 2.95
N ARG A 74 9.16 -8.58 3.99
CA ARG A 74 9.38 -8.21 5.40
C ARG A 74 10.85 -8.01 5.77
N THR A 75 11.80 -8.29 4.87
CA THR A 75 13.24 -8.09 5.11
C THR A 75 13.76 -6.79 4.48
N LYS A 76 12.86 -5.99 3.90
CA LYS A 76 13.15 -4.74 3.21
C LYS A 76 12.47 -3.58 3.91
N GLU A 77 13.08 -2.42 3.71
CA GLU A 77 12.52 -1.12 4.05
C GLU A 77 11.82 -0.51 2.82
N VAL A 78 10.80 0.33 3.03
CA VAL A 78 10.14 1.09 1.95
C VAL A 78 11.14 1.90 1.13
N SER A 79 12.22 2.40 1.75
CA SER A 79 13.30 3.12 1.05
C SER A 79 14.07 2.28 0.02
N GLN A 80 13.87 0.95 0.02
CA GLN A 80 14.49 -0.03 -0.87
C GLN A 80 13.51 -0.59 -1.92
N ILE A 81 12.29 -0.07 -1.99
CA ILE A 81 11.26 -0.48 -2.94
C ILE A 81 10.83 0.72 -3.78
N VAL A 82 10.94 0.66 -5.11
CA VAL A 82 10.40 1.70 -5.99
C VAL A 82 9.11 1.24 -6.67
N PRO A 83 8.12 2.14 -6.84
CA PRO A 83 8.17 3.58 -6.55
C PRO A 83 7.83 3.97 -5.09
N ALA A 84 7.66 3.02 -4.17
CA ALA A 84 7.30 3.29 -2.77
C ALA A 84 8.31 4.20 -2.03
N ALA A 85 9.59 4.15 -2.42
CA ALA A 85 10.69 4.97 -1.91
C ALA A 85 10.66 6.43 -2.40
N TYR A 86 9.71 6.81 -3.26
CA TYR A 86 9.63 8.16 -3.81
C TYR A 86 8.83 9.09 -2.88
N PRO A 87 9.38 10.24 -2.45
CA PRO A 87 8.69 11.23 -1.62
C PRO A 87 7.34 11.72 -2.17
N GLU A 88 7.15 11.59 -3.48
CA GLU A 88 5.99 12.05 -4.21
C GLU A 88 4.76 11.11 -4.09
N VAL A 89 4.92 9.91 -3.52
CA VAL A 89 3.84 8.89 -3.47
C VAL A 89 3.34 8.61 -2.05
N ILE A 90 2.12 8.08 -1.93
CA ILE A 90 1.55 7.52 -0.70
C ILE A 90 1.85 6.02 -0.70
N SER A 91 2.81 5.58 0.12
CA SER A 91 3.14 4.16 0.31
C SER A 91 2.19 3.52 1.33
N VAL A 92 1.67 2.33 1.01
CA VAL A 92 0.63 1.64 1.78
C VAL A 92 1.07 0.24 2.21
N ALA A 93 1.15 0.03 3.53
CA ALA A 93 1.42 -1.28 4.14
C ALA A 93 0.14 -2.10 4.34
N SER A 94 0.30 -3.41 4.54
CA SER A 94 -0.79 -4.39 4.64
C SER A 94 -1.11 -4.75 6.08
N THR A 95 -2.40 -4.83 6.40
CA THR A 95 -2.91 -5.39 7.67
C THR A 95 -3.99 -6.45 7.45
N THR A 96 -4.27 -7.20 8.52
CA THR A 96 -5.45 -8.06 8.66
C THR A 96 -6.71 -7.22 8.85
N ALA A 97 -7.80 -7.55 8.15
CA ALA A 97 -9.09 -6.87 8.30
C ALA A 97 -9.88 -7.36 9.52
N ILE A 98 -9.81 -8.65 9.81
CA ILE A 98 -10.53 -9.34 10.89
C ILE A 98 -9.60 -10.27 11.67
N ASP A 99 -10.07 -10.70 12.84
CA ASP A 99 -9.38 -11.67 13.67
C ASP A 99 -9.16 -13.01 12.96
N GLY A 100 -7.96 -13.55 13.11
CA GLY A 100 -7.60 -14.90 12.72
C GLY A 100 -8.06 -15.98 13.69
N THR A 101 -7.67 -17.21 13.38
CA THR A 101 -7.78 -18.39 14.26
C THR A 101 -6.40 -18.85 14.72
N ASN A 102 -6.36 -19.63 15.80
CA ASN A 102 -5.10 -20.17 16.33
C ASN A 102 -5.21 -21.67 16.61
N ALA A 103 -4.58 -22.48 15.78
CA ALA A 103 -4.39 -23.92 15.98
C ALA A 103 -2.97 -24.26 16.50
N CYS A 104 -2.10 -23.26 16.66
CA CYS A 104 -0.76 -23.41 17.17
C CYS A 104 -0.78 -23.52 18.71
N LYS A 105 -0.08 -24.51 19.26
CA LYS A 105 0.03 -24.70 20.71
C LYS A 105 1.10 -23.81 21.37
N THR A 106 2.00 -23.23 20.59
CA THR A 106 3.12 -22.41 21.07
C THR A 106 2.70 -20.97 21.37
N TYR A 107 1.82 -20.39 20.56
CA TYR A 107 1.33 -19.02 20.75
C TYR A 107 0.04 -19.04 21.56
N ALA A 108 -0.02 -18.21 22.62
CA ALA A 108 -1.20 -18.10 23.47
C ALA A 108 -2.36 -17.34 22.81
N SER A 109 -2.06 -16.52 21.79
CA SER A 109 -3.02 -15.62 21.15
C SER A 109 -3.09 -15.87 19.64
N LYS A 110 -4.27 -15.61 19.07
CA LYS A 110 -4.46 -15.45 17.62
C LYS A 110 -3.84 -14.15 17.12
N ILE A 111 -3.75 -14.04 15.80
CA ILE A 111 -3.50 -12.76 15.12
C ILE A 111 -4.81 -11.98 15.10
N TYR A 112 -4.82 -10.78 15.67
CA TYR A 112 -6.01 -9.94 15.76
C TYR A 112 -6.18 -9.11 14.47
N ALA A 113 -7.38 -8.55 14.28
CA ALA A 113 -7.61 -7.50 13.29
C ALA A 113 -6.63 -6.33 13.48
N ASP A 114 -6.39 -5.58 12.41
CA ASP A 114 -5.44 -4.48 12.37
C ASP A 114 -3.99 -4.92 12.66
N THR A 115 -3.65 -6.22 12.63
CA THR A 115 -2.25 -6.67 12.74
C THR A 115 -1.54 -6.48 11.41
N ALA A 116 -0.30 -6.01 11.42
CA ALA A 116 0.49 -5.97 10.20
C ALA A 116 0.70 -7.36 9.64
N SER A 117 0.41 -7.51 8.34
CA SER A 117 0.56 -8.80 7.66
C SER A 117 2.03 -9.23 7.72
N TYR A 118 2.29 -10.52 7.96
CA TYR A 118 3.65 -11.02 8.21
C TYR A 118 4.63 -10.78 7.04
N PHE A 119 4.10 -10.55 5.84
CA PHE A 119 4.85 -10.31 4.61
C PHE A 119 5.05 -8.83 4.27
N THR A 120 4.36 -7.90 4.93
CA THR A 120 4.38 -6.49 4.50
C THR A 120 5.79 -5.92 4.57
N THR A 121 6.19 -5.18 3.54
CA THR A 121 7.35 -4.29 3.65
C THR A 121 6.94 -3.10 4.53
N ASP A 122 7.82 -2.74 5.44
CA ASP A 122 7.63 -1.67 6.43
C ASP A 122 8.67 -0.56 6.22
N GLY A 123 8.59 0.52 6.98
CA GLY A 123 9.69 1.47 7.11
C GLY A 123 9.26 2.87 7.51
N ARG A 124 10.03 3.46 8.42
CA ARG A 124 9.62 4.62 9.19
C ARG A 124 9.29 5.77 8.28
N PHE A 125 8.12 6.37 8.47
CA PHE A 125 7.84 7.62 7.79
C PHE A 125 8.74 8.74 8.33
N ASP A 126 9.70 9.15 7.51
CA ASP A 126 10.53 10.31 7.79
C ASP A 126 9.81 11.57 7.28
N PRO A 127 9.36 12.49 8.16
CA PRO A 127 8.67 13.71 7.74
C PRO A 127 9.57 14.70 6.99
N THR A 128 10.89 14.59 7.11
CA THR A 128 11.85 15.44 6.38
C THR A 128 12.00 14.97 4.94
N THR A 129 12.19 13.66 4.73
CA THR A 129 12.35 13.11 3.36
C THR A 129 11.02 12.75 2.70
N ARG A 130 9.94 12.58 3.49
CA ARG A 130 8.62 12.07 3.10
C ARG A 130 8.64 10.64 2.56
N VAL A 131 9.63 9.86 2.96
CA VAL A 131 9.81 8.44 2.59
C VAL A 131 9.42 7.56 3.76
N GLY A 132 8.77 6.44 3.49
CA GLY A 132 8.31 5.46 4.47
C GLY A 132 6.83 5.09 4.26
N VAL A 133 6.32 4.17 5.07
CA VAL A 133 4.90 3.82 5.08
C VAL A 133 4.11 5.08 5.43
N THR A 134 3.16 5.46 4.59
CA THR A 134 2.32 6.63 4.90
C THR A 134 1.15 6.22 5.78
N VAL A 135 0.52 5.09 5.47
CA VAL A 135 -0.62 4.56 6.21
C VAL A 135 -0.74 3.07 5.89
N SER A 136 -1.38 2.30 6.78
CA SER A 136 -1.72 0.91 6.51
C SER A 136 -3.18 0.73 6.11
N ALA A 137 -3.49 -0.35 5.40
CA ALA A 137 -4.85 -0.74 5.08
C ALA A 137 -4.99 -2.27 4.97
N PRO A 138 -6.21 -2.81 5.02
CA PRO A 138 -6.44 -4.23 4.80
C PRO A 138 -5.87 -4.72 3.47
N GLY A 139 -4.85 -5.58 3.54
CA GLY A 139 -4.28 -6.28 2.38
C GLY A 139 -4.60 -7.78 2.39
N GLU A 140 -5.27 -8.26 3.43
CA GLU A 140 -5.84 -9.60 3.57
C GLU A 140 -7.08 -9.56 4.48
N ASP A 141 -7.95 -10.56 4.41
CA ASP A 141 -9.07 -10.66 5.35
C ASP A 141 -8.52 -10.95 6.75
N LYS A 142 -7.67 -11.99 6.87
CA LYS A 142 -7.12 -12.45 8.16
C LYS A 142 -5.84 -13.28 7.97
N GLU A 143 -5.12 -13.50 9.06
CA GLU A 143 -4.04 -14.48 9.16
C GLU A 143 -4.38 -15.53 10.22
N ASP A 144 -4.43 -16.80 9.83
CA ASP A 144 -4.63 -17.93 10.74
C ASP A 144 -3.27 -18.51 11.16
N LEU A 145 -3.12 -18.96 12.40
CA LEU A 145 -1.99 -19.78 12.82
C LEU A 145 -2.35 -21.26 12.69
N ASN A 146 -1.66 -21.99 11.82
CA ASN A 146 -1.89 -23.42 11.67
C ASN A 146 -1.24 -24.25 12.80
N SER A 147 -1.47 -25.56 12.80
CA SER A 147 -0.92 -26.48 13.81
C SER A 147 0.61 -26.54 13.84
N SER A 148 1.27 -26.12 12.76
CA SER A 148 2.73 -25.98 12.65
C SER A 148 3.23 -24.59 13.04
N CYS A 149 2.35 -23.74 13.58
CA CYS A 149 2.66 -22.37 14.02
C CYS A 149 3.11 -21.42 12.89
N ALA A 150 2.75 -21.72 11.65
CA ALA A 150 2.93 -20.79 10.53
C ALA A 150 1.67 -19.92 10.36
N ALA A 151 1.86 -18.64 10.03
CA ALA A 151 0.75 -17.82 9.57
C ALA A 151 0.34 -18.21 8.16
N VAL A 152 -0.98 -18.30 7.97
CA VAL A 152 -1.62 -18.63 6.71
C VAL A 152 -2.59 -17.49 6.41
N PRO A 153 -2.27 -16.62 5.45
CA PRO A 153 -3.11 -15.49 5.09
C PRO A 153 -4.32 -15.97 4.29
N LEU A 154 -5.50 -15.42 4.62
CA LEU A 154 -6.70 -15.51 3.80
C LEU A 154 -6.85 -14.18 3.06
N GLY A 155 -6.70 -14.20 1.74
CA GLY A 155 -6.74 -13.00 0.92
C GLY A 155 -8.09 -12.28 0.89
N ILE A 156 -8.05 -10.98 0.60
CA ILE A 156 -9.22 -10.14 0.32
C ILE A 156 -9.97 -10.71 -0.89
N LEU A 157 -11.29 -10.82 -0.78
CA LEU A 157 -12.15 -11.19 -1.90
C LEU A 157 -12.08 -10.11 -3.00
N SER A 158 -11.51 -10.49 -4.14
CA SER A 158 -11.20 -9.63 -5.27
C SER A 158 -11.91 -10.10 -6.54
N LEU A 159 -12.10 -9.20 -7.50
CA LEU A 159 -12.63 -9.57 -8.82
C LEU A 159 -11.57 -10.32 -9.63
N LYS A 160 -11.98 -11.37 -10.33
CA LYS A 160 -11.09 -12.17 -11.19
C LYS A 160 -11.19 -11.70 -12.65
N LEU A 161 -10.05 -11.65 -13.34
CA LEU A 161 -10.03 -11.45 -14.79
C LEU A 161 -10.80 -12.57 -15.49
N GLY A 162 -11.75 -12.20 -16.37
CA GLY A 162 -12.66 -13.16 -17.01
C GLY A 162 -13.93 -13.47 -16.22
N GLY A 163 -14.17 -12.79 -15.08
CA GLY A 163 -15.40 -12.89 -14.30
C GLY A 163 -15.27 -13.72 -13.03
N GLY A 164 -16.20 -13.49 -12.09
CA GLY A 164 -16.21 -14.12 -10.77
C GLY A 164 -15.26 -13.45 -9.77
N THR A 165 -14.99 -14.16 -8.68
CA THR A 165 -14.17 -13.67 -7.57
C THR A 165 -13.02 -14.62 -7.25
N ILE A 166 -11.95 -14.08 -6.70
CA ILE A 166 -10.76 -14.80 -6.24
C ILE A 166 -10.21 -14.11 -4.99
N ARG A 167 -9.54 -14.84 -4.11
CA ARG A 167 -8.92 -14.27 -2.92
C ARG A 167 -7.42 -14.10 -3.14
N TYR A 168 -6.93 -12.88 -2.97
CA TYR A 168 -5.50 -12.54 -3.02
C TYR A 168 -5.13 -11.70 -1.80
N TYR A 169 -3.90 -11.81 -1.35
CA TYR A 169 -3.35 -11.01 -0.26
C TYR A 169 -2.12 -10.25 -0.73
N GLY A 170 -1.83 -9.12 -0.09
CA GLY A 170 -0.67 -8.30 -0.39
C GLY A 170 -0.91 -6.82 -0.14
N THR A 171 0.19 -6.05 -0.08
CA THR A 171 0.12 -4.58 -0.16
C THR A 171 -0.53 -4.10 -1.47
N SER A 172 -0.53 -4.93 -2.51
CA SER A 172 -1.29 -4.76 -3.75
C SER A 172 -2.80 -4.67 -3.54
N MET A 173 -3.36 -5.30 -2.50
CA MET A 173 -4.76 -5.23 -2.10
C MET A 173 -5.00 -4.09 -1.09
N ALA A 174 -4.01 -3.72 -0.30
CA ALA A 174 -4.08 -2.59 0.62
C ALA A 174 -4.11 -1.23 -0.12
N ALA A 175 -3.21 -1.02 -1.08
CA ALA A 175 -3.10 0.22 -1.86
C ALA A 175 -4.44 0.71 -2.48
N PRO A 176 -5.26 -0.13 -3.15
CA PRO A 176 -6.51 0.33 -3.75
C PRO A 176 -7.57 0.75 -2.70
N HIS A 177 -7.53 0.24 -1.47
CA HIS A 177 -8.37 0.78 -0.39
C HIS A 177 -8.06 2.26 -0.13
N ILE A 178 -6.76 2.60 -0.03
CA ILE A 178 -6.32 3.97 0.17
C ILE A 178 -6.60 4.84 -1.06
N ALA A 179 -6.48 4.31 -2.28
CA ALA A 179 -6.89 5.03 -3.48
C ALA A 179 -8.37 5.44 -3.43
N GLY A 180 -9.24 4.56 -2.93
CA GLY A 180 -10.66 4.87 -2.68
C GLY A 180 -10.88 5.93 -1.61
N VAL A 181 -10.18 5.84 -0.47
CA VAL A 181 -10.22 6.84 0.60
C VAL A 181 -9.78 8.21 0.09
N VAL A 182 -8.66 8.28 -0.65
CA VAL A 182 -8.15 9.52 -1.26
C VAL A 182 -9.16 10.10 -2.25
N ALA A 183 -9.76 9.26 -3.11
CA ALA A 183 -10.78 9.71 -4.05
C ALA A 183 -11.99 10.32 -3.32
N ARG A 184 -12.42 9.73 -2.19
CA ARG A 184 -13.48 10.28 -1.35
C ARG A 184 -13.09 11.59 -0.68
N MET A 185 -11.87 11.70 -0.15
CA MET A 185 -11.37 12.95 0.41
C MET A 185 -11.37 14.07 -0.64
N MET A 186 -10.92 13.77 -1.86
CA MET A 186 -10.94 14.73 -2.97
C MET A 186 -12.35 15.11 -3.40
N GLN A 187 -13.29 14.16 -3.40
CA GLN A 187 -14.71 14.43 -3.63
C GLN A 187 -15.31 15.35 -2.55
N ALA A 188 -14.85 15.21 -1.30
CA ALA A 188 -15.24 16.07 -0.18
C ALA A 188 -14.51 17.44 -0.17
N GLY A 189 -13.76 17.78 -1.24
CA GLY A 189 -13.12 19.07 -1.42
C GLY A 189 -11.67 19.15 -0.92
N GLN A 190 -11.09 18.06 -0.41
CA GLN A 190 -9.67 18.05 -0.07
C GLN A 190 -8.80 18.12 -1.33
N SER A 191 -7.70 18.85 -1.26
CA SER A 191 -6.77 19.01 -2.37
C SER A 191 -5.34 19.20 -1.85
N GLY A 192 -4.37 18.97 -2.73
CA GLY A 192 -2.94 18.95 -2.39
C GLY A 192 -2.52 17.60 -1.82
N VAL A 193 -1.48 17.01 -2.43
CA VAL A 193 -0.98 15.69 -2.04
C VAL A 193 -0.52 15.67 -0.59
N GLU A 194 0.19 16.70 -0.14
CA GLU A 194 0.70 16.77 1.23
C GLU A 194 -0.40 16.99 2.27
N ASN A 195 -1.44 17.78 1.97
CA ASN A 195 -2.59 17.90 2.86
C ASN A 195 -3.27 16.53 3.03
N ILE A 196 -3.55 15.84 1.93
CA ILE A 196 -4.15 14.49 1.98
C ILE A 196 -3.24 13.52 2.74
N ARG A 197 -1.92 13.54 2.51
CA ARG A 197 -0.94 12.73 3.25
C ARG A 197 -1.02 13.00 4.75
N THR A 198 -1.00 14.27 5.16
CA THR A 198 -1.11 14.68 6.55
C THR A 198 -2.42 14.23 7.17
N GLN A 199 -3.54 14.39 6.46
CA GLN A 199 -4.86 13.95 6.93
C GLN A 199 -4.95 12.43 7.07
N LEU A 200 -4.44 11.67 6.11
CA LEU A 200 -4.37 10.20 6.23
C LEU A 200 -3.61 9.79 7.49
N ARG A 201 -2.42 10.38 7.72
CA ARG A 201 -1.59 10.08 8.89
C ARG A 201 -2.21 10.51 10.21
N SER A 202 -2.92 11.63 10.24
CA SER A 202 -3.51 12.18 11.49
C SER A 202 -4.83 11.51 11.86
N THR A 203 -5.61 11.03 10.87
CA THR A 203 -6.94 10.46 11.07
C THR A 203 -6.97 8.93 11.08
N ALA A 204 -5.85 8.27 10.75
CA ALA A 204 -5.74 6.83 10.81
C ALA A 204 -6.11 6.27 12.19
N GLN A 205 -6.82 5.14 12.19
CA GLN A 205 -7.21 4.41 13.40
C GLN A 205 -5.96 3.93 14.14
N LYS A 206 -5.89 4.28 15.43
CA LYS A 206 -4.81 3.89 16.34
C LYS A 206 -5.29 3.07 17.54
N VAL A 207 -6.41 2.36 17.43
CA VAL A 207 -7.04 1.75 18.61
C VAL A 207 -6.26 0.50 19.06
N GLY A 208 -5.21 0.70 19.87
CA GLY A 208 -4.54 -0.29 20.71
C GLY A 208 -3.24 -0.97 20.23
N THR A 209 -2.43 -0.58 19.24
CA THR A 209 -2.25 0.67 18.48
C THR A 209 -1.88 0.25 17.07
N ALA A 210 -2.84 0.21 16.17
CA ALA A 210 -2.69 -0.37 14.84
C ALA A 210 -1.57 0.30 13.99
N PRO A 211 -0.88 -0.46 13.13
CA PRO A 211 -1.05 -1.91 13.01
C PRO A 211 -0.42 -2.66 14.20
N LEU A 212 -1.09 -3.71 14.72
CA LEU A 212 -0.59 -4.53 15.82
C LEU A 212 0.60 -5.38 15.41
N ASN A 213 1.38 -5.84 16.39
CA ASN A 213 2.49 -6.76 16.13
C ASN A 213 1.95 -8.16 15.92
N SER A 214 2.37 -8.81 14.83
CA SER A 214 2.11 -10.23 14.67
C SER A 214 2.82 -11.03 15.75
N VAL A 215 2.21 -12.13 16.19
CA VAL A 215 2.81 -13.02 17.19
C VAL A 215 3.92 -13.88 16.58
N ILE A 216 3.93 -14.05 15.26
CA ILE A 216 4.94 -14.84 14.52
C ILE A 216 6.11 -14.01 14.01
N THR A 217 5.90 -12.71 13.83
CA THR A 217 6.93 -11.77 13.37
C THR A 217 6.90 -10.57 14.28
N GLY A 218 8.02 -10.24 14.91
CA GLY A 218 8.15 -8.95 15.58
C GLY A 218 7.92 -7.85 14.57
N TYR A 219 6.76 -7.20 14.63
CA TYR A 219 6.53 -5.92 13.96
C TYR A 219 7.35 -4.88 14.73
N THR A 220 8.61 -4.80 14.35
CA THR A 220 9.62 -3.89 14.86
C THR A 220 10.62 -3.73 13.75
N PHE A 221 10.25 -3.05 12.66
CA PHE A 221 11.27 -2.56 11.73
C PHE A 221 11.69 -1.12 12.07
N ASP A 222 10.79 -0.29 12.59
CA ASP A 222 11.14 1.10 12.96
C ASP A 222 10.58 1.62 14.30
N GLY A 223 9.62 0.92 14.91
CA GLY A 223 8.95 1.35 16.14
C GLY A 223 7.86 2.42 15.96
N GLU A 224 7.49 2.75 14.71
CA GLU A 224 6.36 3.62 14.38
C GLU A 224 5.14 2.78 13.97
N ARG A 225 3.95 3.33 14.21
CA ARG A 225 2.66 2.70 13.90
C ARG A 225 1.84 3.73 13.16
N GLU A 226 1.87 3.64 11.83
CA GLU A 226 1.32 4.62 10.89
C GLU A 226 -0.21 4.66 10.90
N GLY A 227 -0.84 3.75 11.67
CA GLY A 227 -2.29 3.62 11.78
C GLY A 227 -2.90 2.92 10.56
N VAL A 228 -4.14 2.45 10.74
CA VAL A 228 -4.96 1.88 9.66
C VAL A 228 -5.92 2.94 9.16
N ALA A 229 -5.95 3.20 7.86
CA ALA A 229 -6.79 4.26 7.31
C ALA A 229 -8.28 4.02 7.61
N LYS A 230 -8.99 5.10 7.95
CA LYS A 230 -10.45 5.15 7.99
C LYS A 230 -10.96 5.80 6.71
N ALA A 231 -12.01 5.24 6.14
CA ALA A 231 -12.78 5.97 5.14
C ALA A 231 -13.52 7.13 5.84
N PRO A 232 -13.48 8.36 5.28
CA PRO A 232 -14.29 9.48 5.76
C PRO A 232 -15.79 9.27 5.50
#